data_AF-A0A535XXW8-F1
#
_entry.id   AF-A0A535XXW8-F1
#
_cell.length_a   1.000
_cell.length_b   1.000
_cell.length_c   1.000
_cell.angle_alpha   90.00
_cell.angle_beta   90.00
_cell.angle_gamma   90.00
#
_symmetry.space_group_name_H-M   'P 1'
#
loop_
_entity.id
_entity.type
_entity.pdbx_description
1 polymer ?
#
loop_
_entity_poly.entity_id
_entity_poly.type
_entity_poly.pdbx_seq_one_letter_code
_entity_poly.pdbx_strand_id
1 'polypeptide(L)'
;MPQEPSYVAQLGSVLRRRDAAVLREFLVRSAERFGDSRQVADVQAKSPEEMEELLHRMIVARPDLKDLHRASREWLFRHGIDAYGEEGQRRN
;
A
#
# COMPACT_ATOMS: atom_id res chain seq x y z
N MET A 1 -29.23 1.16 9.89
CA MET A 1 -28.24 2.11 9.33
C MET A 1 -27.06 1.29 8.84
N PRO A 2 -26.70 1.29 7.55
CA PRO A 2 -25.44 0.67 7.13
C PRO A 2 -24.31 1.52 7.71
N GLN A 3 -23.54 0.95 8.63
CA GLN A 3 -22.32 1.60 9.12
C GLN A 3 -21.34 1.64 7.94
N GLU A 4 -20.77 2.81 7.64
CA GLU A 4 -19.69 2.89 6.65
C GLU A 4 -18.60 1.87 7.06
N PRO A 5 -18.18 0.98 6.15
CA PRO A 5 -17.13 0.02 6.47
C PRO A 5 -15.90 0.77 6.98
N SER A 6 -15.26 0.27 8.03
CA SER A 6 -14.07 0.92 8.59
C SER A 6 -13.01 1.11 7.51
N TYR A 7 -12.19 2.16 7.63
CA TYR A 7 -11.08 2.44 6.73
C TYR A 7 -10.24 1.18 6.42
N VAL A 8 -10.02 0.35 7.45
CA VAL A 8 -9.27 -0.90 7.36
C VAL A 8 -9.95 -1.91 6.42
N ALA A 9 -11.28 -2.03 6.48
CA ALA A 9 -12.06 -2.91 5.61
C ALA A 9 -12.10 -2.41 4.16
N GLN A 10 -12.24 -1.10 3.96
CA GLN A 10 -12.20 -0.49 2.63
C GLN A 10 -10.83 -0.68 1.97
N LEU A 11 -9.76 -0.44 2.72
CA LEU A 11 -8.38 -0.66 2.25
C LEU A 11 -8.12 -2.13 1.92
N GLY A 12 -8.64 -3.08 2.72
CA GLY A 12 -8.56 -4.51 2.41
C GLY A 12 -9.21 -4.85 1.06
N SER A 13 -10.39 -4.31 0.79
CA SER A 13 -11.07 -4.48 -0.51
C SER A 13 -10.30 -3.88 -1.68
N VAL A 14 -9.66 -2.72 -1.49
CA VAL A 14 -8.80 -2.10 -2.50
C VAL A 14 -7.57 -2.96 -2.79
N LEU A 15 -6.88 -3.42 -1.75
CA LEU A 15 -5.68 -4.26 -1.90
C LEU A 15 -5.98 -5.60 -2.58
N ARG A 16 -7.19 -6.16 -2.38
CA ARG A 16 -7.64 -7.38 -3.09
C ARG A 16 -7.78 -7.19 -4.59
N ARG A 17 -7.99 -5.96 -5.08
CA ARG A 17 -8.01 -5.67 -6.52
C ARG A 17 -6.61 -5.75 -7.15
N ARG A 18 -5.55 -5.71 -6.32
CA ARG A 18 -4.14 -5.78 -6.77
C ARG A 18 -3.81 -4.77 -7.87
N ASP A 19 -4.40 -3.59 -7.75
CA ASP A 19 -4.28 -2.51 -8.72
C ASP A 19 -3.70 -1.27 -8.03
N ALA A 20 -2.50 -0.88 -8.45
CA ALA A 20 -1.76 0.24 -7.87
C ALA A 20 -2.43 1.60 -8.15
N ALA A 21 -3.14 1.74 -9.27
CA ALA A 21 -3.88 2.97 -9.59
C ALA A 21 -5.07 3.13 -8.63
N VAL A 22 -5.80 2.04 -8.37
CA VAL A 22 -6.91 2.04 -7.41
C VAL A 22 -6.41 2.31 -5.99
N LEU A 23 -5.27 1.74 -5.61
CA LEU A 23 -4.64 2.04 -4.33
C LEU A 23 -4.28 3.52 -4.21
N ARG A 24 -3.67 4.10 -5.25
CA ARG A 24 -3.33 5.53 -5.30
C ARG A 24 -4.57 6.40 -5.09
N GLU A 25 -5.63 6.16 -5.87
CA GLU A 25 -6.87 6.94 -5.74
C GLU A 25 -7.44 6.86 -4.32
N PHE A 26 -7.43 5.66 -3.72
CA PHE A 26 -7.91 5.47 -2.36
C PHE A 26 -7.07 6.22 -1.33
N LEU A 27 -5.74 6.16 -1.45
CA LEU A 27 -4.82 6.86 -0.55
C LEU A 27 -4.93 8.38 -0.69
N VAL A 28 -5.06 8.91 -1.90
CA VAL A 28 -5.28 10.34 -2.14
C VAL A 28 -6.58 10.79 -1.47
N ARG A 29 -7.71 10.13 -1.74
CA ARG A 29 -9.01 10.47 -1.13
C ARG A 29 -8.99 10.38 0.40
N SER A 30 -8.24 9.41 0.92
CA SER A 30 -8.10 9.23 2.37
C SER A 30 -7.24 10.32 3.00
N ALA A 31 -6.14 10.71 2.33
CA ALA A 31 -5.28 11.80 2.76
C ALA A 31 -5.99 13.17 2.64
N GLU A 32 -6.86 13.36 1.65
CA GLU A 32 -7.72 14.56 1.56
C GLU A 32 -8.73 14.64 2.70
N ARG A 33 -9.29 13.49 3.12
CA ARG A 33 -10.34 13.44 4.15
C ARG A 33 -9.80 13.50 5.57
N PHE A 34 -8.63 12.91 5.83
CA PHE A 34 -8.10 12.71 7.18
C PHE A 34 -6.64 13.14 7.36
N GLY A 35 -5.91 13.38 6.26
CA GLY A 35 -4.49 13.70 6.26
C GLY A 35 -4.21 15.19 6.01
N ASP A 36 -2.98 15.46 5.60
CA ASP A 36 -2.48 16.79 5.23
C ASP A 36 -2.16 16.83 3.74
N SER A 37 -2.18 18.02 3.14
CA SER A 37 -1.87 18.22 1.73
C SER A 37 -0.48 17.70 1.33
N ARG A 38 0.46 17.62 2.28
CA ARG A 38 1.76 16.96 2.07
C ARG A 38 1.63 15.46 1.77
N GLN A 39 0.78 14.74 2.51
CA GLN A 39 0.58 13.30 2.28
C GLN A 39 -0.07 13.04 0.91
N VAL A 40 -0.97 13.92 0.48
CA VAL A 40 -1.54 13.86 -0.87
C VAL A 40 -0.44 14.02 -1.92
N ALA A 41 0.41 15.03 -1.77
CA ALA A 41 1.51 15.29 -2.68
C ALA A 41 2.52 14.12 -2.72
N ASP A 42 2.87 13.54 -1.56
CA ASP A 42 3.76 12.37 -1.49
C ASP A 42 3.18 11.16 -2.23
N VAL A 43 1.89 10.86 -2.07
CA VAL A 43 1.24 9.75 -2.77
C VAL A 43 1.14 10.00 -4.27
N GLN A 44 0.91 11.24 -4.68
CA GLN A 44 0.87 11.63 -6.10
C GLN A 44 2.25 11.66 -6.75
N ALA A 45 3.30 12.00 -6.00
CA ALA A 45 4.69 12.05 -6.48
C ALA A 45 5.29 10.66 -6.74
N LYS A 46 4.75 9.61 -6.14
CA LYS A 46 5.22 8.23 -6.34
C LYS A 46 5.16 7.80 -7.81
N SER A 47 6.12 7.01 -8.22
CA SER A 47 6.09 6.34 -9.52
C SER A 47 5.11 5.17 -9.50
N PRO A 48 4.62 4.68 -10.65
CA PRO A 48 3.79 3.48 -10.71
C PRO A 48 4.44 2.28 -10.02
N GLU A 49 5.75 2.09 -10.20
CA GLU A 49 6.54 1.02 -9.55
C GLU A 49 6.56 1.15 -8.02
N GLU A 50 6.74 2.37 -7.50
CA GLU A 50 6.69 2.63 -6.05
C GLU A 50 5.29 2.38 -5.46
N MET A 51 4.24 2.63 -6.25
CA MET A 51 2.86 2.33 -5.86
C MET A 51 2.58 0.83 -5.86
N GLU A 52 3.12 0.07 -6.82
CA GLU A 52 3.06 -1.39 -6.83
C GLU A 52 3.83 -2.01 -5.66
N GLU A 53 5.03 -1.50 -5.38
CA GLU A 53 5.78 -1.90 -4.20
C GLU A 53 4.98 -1.66 -2.92
N LEU A 54 4.43 -0.45 -2.75
CA LEU A 54 3.62 -0.10 -1.59
C LEU A 54 2.41 -1.04 -1.47
N LEU A 55 1.74 -1.36 -2.57
CA LEU A 55 0.64 -2.32 -2.61
C LEU A 55 1.07 -3.69 -2.07
N HIS A 56 2.20 -4.21 -2.54
CA HIS A 56 2.71 -5.51 -2.10
C HIS A 56 3.17 -5.51 -0.63
N ARG A 57 3.85 -4.45 -0.19
CA ARG A 57 4.22 -4.25 1.22
C ARG A 57 2.98 -4.22 2.13
N MET A 58 1.95 -3.47 1.74
CA MET A 58 0.69 -3.38 2.50
C MET A 58 -0.07 -4.71 2.54
N ILE A 59 -0.05 -5.49 1.46
CA ILE A 59 -0.64 -6.84 1.45
C ILE A 59 0.07 -7.75 2.45
N VAL A 60 1.41 -7.79 2.43
CA VAL A 60 2.20 -8.68 3.30
C VAL A 60 2.08 -8.29 4.78
N ALA A 61 1.98 -6.99 5.08
CA ALA A 61 1.77 -6.50 6.44
C ALA A 61 0.40 -6.87 7.04
N ARG A 62 -0.57 -7.26 6.20
CA ARG A 62 -1.96 -7.48 6.58
C ARG A 62 -2.32 -8.96 6.73
N PRO A 63 -2.65 -9.45 7.94
CA PRO A 63 -2.97 -10.86 8.16
C PRO A 63 -4.31 -11.30 7.55
N ASP A 64 -5.19 -10.37 7.20
CA ASP A 64 -6.48 -10.63 6.53
C ASP A 64 -6.35 -10.90 5.01
N LEU A 65 -5.15 -10.73 4.44
CA LEU A 65 -4.83 -10.94 3.02
C LEU A 65 -3.82 -12.07 2.82
N LYS A 66 -3.78 -13.05 3.73
CA LYS A 66 -2.82 -14.17 3.71
C LYS A 66 -2.82 -14.96 2.40
N ASP A 67 -3.98 -15.05 1.72
CA ASP A 67 -4.11 -15.66 0.41
C ASP A 67 -3.27 -14.96 -0.68
N LEU A 68 -3.04 -13.65 -0.53
CA LEU A 68 -2.25 -12.83 -1.45
C LEU A 68 -0.77 -12.69 -1.05
N HIS A 69 -0.39 -13.16 0.15
CA HIS A 69 0.97 -13.01 0.67
C HIS A 69 2.00 -13.70 -0.21
N ARG A 70 1.71 -14.91 -0.69
CA ARG A 70 2.66 -15.68 -1.52
C ARG A 70 3.04 -14.90 -2.78
N ALA A 71 2.04 -14.44 -3.54
CA ALA A 71 2.27 -13.70 -4.77
C ALA A 71 2.98 -12.37 -4.51
N SER A 72 2.62 -11.67 -3.44
CA SER A 72 3.23 -10.38 -3.11
C SER A 72 4.68 -10.51 -2.63
N ARG A 73 4.99 -11.54 -1.82
CA ARG A 73 6.37 -11.83 -1.42
C ARG A 73 7.24 -12.21 -2.61
N GLU A 74 6.71 -13.00 -3.54
CA GLU A 74 7.44 -13.38 -4.76
C GLU A 74 7.69 -12.17 -5.67
N TRP A 75 6.76 -11.23 -5.75
CA TRP A 75 6.95 -9.98 -6.48
C TRP A 75 8.05 -9.13 -5.83
N LEU A 76 7.97 -8.92 -4.50
CA LEU A 76 8.95 -8.14 -3.74
C LEU A 76 10.36 -8.74 -3.88
N PHE A 77 10.48 -10.05 -3.73
CA PHE A 77 11.75 -10.76 -3.91
C PHE A 77 12.33 -10.59 -5.32
N ARG A 78 11.49 -10.68 -6.37
CA ARG A 78 11.93 -10.48 -7.75
C ARG A 78 12.43 -9.06 -8.04
N HIS A 79 11.92 -8.08 -7.30
CA HIS A 79 12.35 -6.69 -7.41
C HIS A 79 13.49 -6.34 -6.43
N GLY A 80 14.05 -7.33 -5.73
CA GLY A 80 15.15 -7.12 -4.78
C GLY A 80 14.72 -6.39 -3.50
N ILE A 81 13.42 -6.33 -3.23
CA ILE A 81 12.85 -5.67 -2.06
C ILE A 81 12.65 -6.73 -0.99
N ASP A 82 13.56 -6.76 -0.01
CA ASP A 82 13.36 -7.63 1.14
C ASP A 82 12.24 -7.05 2.01
N ALA A 83 11.19 -7.84 2.26
CA ALA A 83 10.01 -7.42 3.02
C ALA A 83 10.34 -7.10 4.51
N TYR A 84 11.62 -7.18 4.89
CA TYR A 84 12.16 -6.99 6.23
C TYR A 84 13.20 -5.85 6.37
N GLY A 85 13.45 -5.02 5.36
CA GLY A 85 14.61 -4.12 5.38
C GLY A 85 14.35 -2.65 5.03
N GLU A 86 13.90 -1.85 6.00
CA GLU A 86 14.24 -0.41 6.05
C GLU A 86 14.95 -0.08 7.37
N GLU A 87 16.14 -0.64 7.57
CA GLU A 87 17.17 -0.09 8.49
C GLU A 87 18.49 0.24 7.76
N GLY A 88 18.46 0.41 6.43
CA GLY A 88 19.66 0.63 5.61
C GLY A 88 20.01 2.09 5.27
N GLN A 89 19.14 3.07 5.54
CA GLN A 89 19.41 4.49 5.22
C GLN A 89 19.97 5.26 6.43
N ARG A 90 21.00 4.73 7.09
CA ARG A 90 21.92 5.52 7.93
C ARG A 90 23.33 4.95 7.86
N ARG A 91 24.15 5.48 6.96
CA ARG A 91 25.41 6.18 7.29
C ARG A 91 26.15 6.54 6.01
N ASN A 92 26.26 7.86 5.81
CA ASN A 92 27.39 8.48 5.13
C ASN A 92 28.65 8.20 5.96
#